data_AF-A0A6N4X069-F1
#
_entry.id   AF-A0A6N4X069-F1
#
_cell.length_a   1.000
_cell.length_b   1.000
_cell.length_c   1.000
_cell.angle_alpha   90.00
_cell.angle_beta   90.00
_cell.angle_gamma   90.00
#
_symmetry.space_group_name_H-M   'P 1'
#
loop_
_entity.id
_entity.type
_entity.pdbx_description
1 polymer ?
#
loop_
_entity_poly.entity_id
_entity_poly.type
_entity_poly.pdbx_seq_one_letter_code
_entity_poly.pdbx_strand_id
1 'polypeptide(L)'
;MSSNNYWLYNQLRDKNIQLTAGPEPLIEANTIFGNLKIYTPNPAEYVITMEIVDKVLELGGNTISYPTTWCKASSESISYGREVGIQVMPHGKLLGRI
;
A
#
# COMPACT_ATOMS: atom_id res chain seq x y z
N MET A 1 8.68 -15.15 -9.41
CA MET A 1 8.13 -13.80 -9.66
C MET A 1 8.08 -13.08 -8.33
N SER A 2 8.88 -12.03 -8.09
CA SER A 2 8.71 -11.24 -6.87
C SER A 2 7.51 -10.33 -7.07
N SER A 3 6.38 -10.59 -6.41
CA SER A 3 5.27 -9.63 -6.41
C SER A 3 5.72 -8.36 -5.68
N ASN A 4 5.25 -7.18 -6.09
CA ASN A 4 5.69 -5.90 -5.52
C ASN A 4 5.45 -5.84 -4.00
N ASN A 5 4.43 -6.55 -3.52
CA ASN A 5 4.20 -6.78 -2.10
C ASN A 5 5.42 -7.43 -1.41
N TYR A 6 6.12 -8.40 -2.01
CA TYR A 6 7.32 -8.99 -1.40
C TYR A 6 8.45 -7.97 -1.24
N TRP A 7 8.62 -7.07 -2.21
CA TRP A 7 9.67 -6.05 -2.10
C TRP A 7 9.40 -5.14 -0.90
N LEU A 8 8.18 -4.58 -0.80
CA LEU A 8 7.81 -3.72 0.32
C LEU A 8 7.85 -4.49 1.65
N TYR A 9 7.34 -5.72 1.68
CA TYR A 9 7.40 -6.60 2.86
C TYR A 9 8.83 -6.77 3.37
N ASN A 10 9.78 -7.07 2.48
CA ASN A 10 11.20 -7.20 2.87
C ASN A 10 11.77 -5.88 3.37
N GLN A 11 11.46 -4.74 2.74
CA GLN A 11 11.91 -3.42 3.22
C GLN A 11 11.38 -3.10 4.62
N LEU A 12 10.12 -3.44 4.90
CA LEU A 12 9.52 -3.25 6.23
C LEU A 12 10.19 -4.17 7.27
N ARG A 13 10.45 -5.43 6.90
CA ARG A 13 11.17 -6.39 7.74
C ARG A 13 12.58 -5.91 8.08
N ASP A 14 13.31 -5.41 7.09
CA ASP A 14 14.69 -4.93 7.25
C ASP A 14 14.75 -3.66 8.13
N LYS A 15 13.65 -2.90 8.19
CA LYS A 15 13.45 -1.78 9.13
C LYS A 15 13.00 -2.19 10.53
N ASN A 16 12.92 -3.48 10.83
CA ASN A 16 12.40 -4.03 12.09
C ASN A 16 10.95 -3.60 12.41
N ILE A 17 10.13 -3.35 11.38
CA ILE A 17 8.69 -3.13 11.58
C ILE A 17 8.03 -4.48 11.93
N GLN A 18 7.14 -4.48 12.92
CA GLN A 18 6.43 -5.71 13.31
C GLN A 18 5.39 -6.08 12.26
N LEU A 19 5.69 -7.11 11.47
CA LEU A 19 4.78 -7.64 10.46
C LEU A 19 3.89 -8.72 11.08
N THR A 20 2.57 -8.57 10.95
CA THR A 20 1.58 -9.52 11.49
C THR A 20 1.05 -10.47 10.42
N ALA A 21 1.04 -10.04 9.16
CA ALA A 21 0.67 -10.86 8.02
C ALA A 21 1.28 -10.32 6.73
N GLY A 22 1.25 -11.14 5.68
CA GLY A 22 1.71 -10.78 4.35
C GLY A 22 2.30 -11.98 3.60
N PRO A 23 2.74 -11.78 2.36
CA PRO A 23 2.66 -10.53 1.60
C PRO A 23 1.44 -10.43 0.68
N GLU A 24 0.52 -11.40 0.65
CA GLU A 24 -0.63 -11.36 -0.27
C GLU A 24 -1.95 -11.65 0.45
N PRO A 25 -3.05 -10.94 0.13
CA PRO A 25 -3.14 -9.78 -0.78
C PRO A 25 -2.70 -8.46 -0.11
N LEU A 26 -2.63 -8.42 1.22
CA LEU A 26 -2.27 -7.27 2.02
C LEU A 26 -1.07 -7.61 2.91
N ILE A 27 -0.17 -6.65 3.08
CA ILE A 27 0.84 -6.68 4.14
C ILE A 27 0.22 -6.07 5.38
N GLU A 28 0.27 -6.76 6.50
CA GLU A 28 -0.16 -6.20 7.78
C GLU A 28 1.05 -5.89 8.65
N ALA A 29 1.13 -4.65 9.12
CA ALA A 29 2.24 -4.14 9.90
C ALA A 29 1.71 -3.34 11.10
N ASN A 30 2.21 -3.64 12.29
CA ASN A 30 2.01 -2.81 13.47
C ASN A 30 3.11 -1.74 13.51
N THR A 31 2.67 -0.49 13.47
CA THR A 31 3.55 0.68 13.59
C THR A 31 3.18 1.48 14.83
N ILE A 32 4.03 2.44 15.22
CA ILE A 32 3.72 3.38 16.30
C ILE A 32 2.48 4.23 16.01
N PHE A 33 2.07 4.33 14.74
CA PHE A 33 0.89 5.07 14.29
C PHE A 33 -0.36 4.19 14.13
N GLY A 34 -0.27 2.91 14.50
CA GLY A 34 -1.36 1.94 14.40
C GLY A 34 -1.09 0.80 13.42
N ASN A 35 -2.11 -0.02 13.21
CA ASN A 35 -2.06 -1.15 12.29
C ASN A 35 -2.26 -0.68 10.84
N LEU A 36 -1.27 -0.96 10.00
CA LEU A 36 -1.30 -0.70 8.57
C LEU A 36 -1.64 -1.99 7.83
N LYS A 37 -2.63 -1.91 6.95
CA LYS A 37 -3.02 -2.98 6.02
C LYS A 37 -2.77 -2.49 4.62
N ILE A 38 -1.60 -2.84 4.09
CA ILE A 38 -0.99 -2.23 2.93
C ILE A 38 -1.20 -3.11 1.70
N TYR A 39 -1.81 -2.52 0.68
CA TYR A 39 -1.86 -3.07 -0.67
C TYR A 39 -0.78 -2.46 -1.54
N THR A 40 -0.08 -3.29 -2.32
CA THR A 40 0.81 -2.83 -3.40
C THR A 40 0.22 -3.20 -4.75
N PRO A 41 0.07 -2.23 -5.69
CA PRO A 41 -0.45 -2.51 -7.02
C PRO A 41 0.36 -3.57 -7.78
N ASN A 42 -0.34 -4.33 -8.62
CA ASN A 42 0.29 -5.23 -9.57
C ASN A 42 0.74 -4.45 -10.84
N PRO A 43 1.59 -5.03 -11.72
CA PRO A 43 2.02 -4.36 -12.94
C PRO A 43 0.89 -4.01 -13.93
N ALA A 44 -0.26 -4.71 -13.89
CA ALA A 44 -1.43 -4.35 -14.69
C ALA A 44 -2.14 -3.10 -14.14
N GLU A 45 -1.94 -2.80 -12.86
CA GLU A 45 -2.44 -1.63 -12.12
C GLU A 45 -1.41 -0.48 -12.11
N TYR A 46 -0.85 -0.17 -13.28
CA TYR A 46 0.15 0.90 -13.44
C TYR A 46 -0.40 2.32 -13.16
N VAL A 47 -1.73 2.47 -13.10
CA VAL A 47 -2.40 3.67 -12.60
C VAL A 47 -3.37 3.29 -11.47
N ILE A 48 -3.21 3.92 -10.31
CA ILE A 48 -4.15 3.77 -9.19
C ILE A 48 -5.37 4.64 -9.46
N THR A 49 -6.47 3.99 -9.83
CA THR A 49 -7.80 4.56 -10.05
C THR A 49 -8.67 4.39 -8.80
N MET A 50 -9.89 4.94 -8.81
CA MET A 50 -10.87 4.75 -7.73
C MET A 50 -11.27 3.28 -7.58
N GLU A 51 -11.35 2.53 -8.68
CA GLU A 51 -11.65 1.08 -8.64
C GLU A 51 -10.62 0.29 -7.82
N ILE A 52 -9.35 0.70 -7.86
CA ILE A 52 -8.31 0.08 -7.03
C ILE A 52 -8.50 0.45 -5.56
N VAL A 53 -8.96 1.67 -5.27
CA VAL A 53 -9.31 2.08 -3.91
C VAL A 53 -10.47 1.24 -3.38
N ASP A 54 -11.53 1.05 -4.17
CA ASP A 54 -12.68 0.20 -3.81
C ASP A 54 -12.25 -1.25 -3.58
N LYS A 55 -11.43 -1.81 -4.48
CA LYS A 55 -10.85 -3.14 -4.30
C LYS A 55 -10.11 -3.26 -2.96
N VAL A 56 -9.32 -2.27 -2.59
CA VAL A 56 -8.56 -2.29 -1.33
C VAL A 56 -9.48 -2.16 -0.13
N LEU A 57 -10.54 -1.37 -0.25
CA LEU A 57 -11.58 -1.26 0.77
C LEU A 57 -12.29 -2.61 1.00
N GLU A 58 -12.65 -3.30 -0.08
CA GLU A 58 -13.27 -4.63 -0.04
C GLU A 58 -12.36 -5.69 0.59
N LEU A 59 -11.04 -5.58 0.37
CA LEU A 59 -10.04 -6.44 1.01
C LEU A 59 -9.83 -6.09 2.51
N GLY A 60 -10.44 -5.02 3.02
CA GLY A 60 -10.24 -4.53 4.38
C GLY A 60 -8.89 -3.83 4.58
N GLY A 61 -8.26 -3.37 3.50
CA GLY A 61 -7.04 -2.59 3.53
C GLY A 61 -7.30 -1.13 3.92
N ASN A 62 -6.25 -0.44 4.38
CA ASN A 62 -6.33 0.97 4.77
C ASN A 62 -5.23 1.84 4.12
N THR A 63 -4.30 1.21 3.41
CA THR A 63 -3.16 1.89 2.79
C THR A 63 -2.88 1.28 1.42
N ILE A 64 -2.68 2.12 0.41
CA ILE A 64 -2.15 1.75 -0.90
C ILE A 64 -0.76 2.35 -1.01
N SER A 65 0.25 1.49 -1.14
CA SER A 65 1.62 1.91 -1.35
C SER A 65 2.12 1.49 -2.72
N TYR A 66 2.77 2.39 -3.46
CA TYR A 66 3.20 2.09 -4.84
C TYR A 66 4.61 2.58 -5.18
N PRO A 67 5.30 1.90 -6.13
CA PRO A 67 6.58 2.36 -6.63
C PRO A 67 6.39 3.41 -7.73
N THR A 68 7.02 4.57 -7.56
CA THR A 68 6.91 5.70 -8.51
C THR A 68 7.67 5.49 -9.81
N THR A 69 8.45 4.41 -9.92
CA THR A 69 9.23 4.08 -11.13
C THR A 69 8.36 3.64 -12.30
N TRP A 70 7.19 3.04 -12.02
CA TRP A 70 6.29 2.50 -13.05
C TRP A 70 4.80 2.66 -12.71
N CYS A 71 4.46 2.97 -11.46
CA CYS A 71 3.09 3.19 -11.02
C CYS A 71 2.87 4.67 -10.67
N LYS A 72 1.68 5.19 -10.95
CA LYS A 72 1.24 6.52 -10.52
C LYS A 72 -0.16 6.45 -9.92
N ALA A 73 -0.48 7.38 -9.03
CA ALA A 73 -1.86 7.56 -8.55
C ALA A 73 -2.55 8.69 -9.31
N SER A 74 -3.82 8.48 -9.66
CA SER A 74 -4.67 9.56 -10.16
C SER A 74 -5.03 10.53 -9.02
N SER A 75 -5.32 11.79 -9.35
CA SER A 75 -5.71 12.78 -8.34
C SER A 75 -7.04 12.41 -7.68
N GLU A 76 -7.93 11.79 -8.46
CA GLU A 76 -9.23 11.30 -8.03
C GLU A 76 -9.07 10.16 -7.02
N SER A 77 -8.19 9.19 -7.27
CA SER A 77 -7.98 8.08 -6.32
C SER A 77 -7.37 8.53 -5.00
N ILE A 78 -6.50 9.55 -5.02
CA ILE A 78 -5.96 10.15 -3.79
C ILE A 78 -7.06 10.85 -2.99
N SER A 79 -7.93 11.60 -3.68
CA SER A 79 -9.03 12.35 -3.05
C SER A 79 -10.08 11.39 -2.50
N TYR A 80 -10.55 10.46 -3.33
CA TYR A 80 -11.52 9.43 -2.94
C TYR A 80 -10.99 8.52 -1.84
N GLY A 81 -9.73 8.07 -1.95
CA GLY A 81 -9.07 7.30 -0.89
C GLY A 81 -9.13 8.01 0.46
N ARG A 82 -8.86 9.32 0.50
CA ARG A 82 -8.97 10.08 1.75
C ARG A 82 -10.39 10.11 2.30
N GLU A 83 -11.41 10.24 1.43
CA GLU A 83 -12.82 10.24 1.83
C GLU A 83 -13.25 8.91 2.46
N VAL A 84 -12.76 7.78 1.93
CA VAL A 84 -13.09 6.43 2.43
C VAL A 84 -12.08 5.87 3.45
N GLY A 85 -11.13 6.70 3.92
CA GLY A 85 -10.15 6.31 4.93
C GLY A 85 -8.98 5.45 4.43
N ILE A 86 -8.75 5.39 3.12
CA ILE A 86 -7.62 4.71 2.48
C ILE A 86 -6.50 5.71 2.12
N GLN A 87 -5.31 5.50 2.67
CA GLN A 87 -4.16 6.33 2.36
C GLN A 87 -3.44 5.87 1.09
N VAL A 88 -3.46 6.69 0.04
CA VAL A 88 -2.71 6.42 -1.21
C VAL A 88 -1.39 7.18 -1.20
N MET A 89 -0.25 6.48 -1.22
CA MET A 89 1.07 7.13 -1.20
C MET A 89 2.22 6.30 -1.82
N PRO A 90 3.28 6.94 -2.32
CA PRO A 90 4.49 6.25 -2.75
C PRO A 90 5.17 5.43 -1.64
N HIS A 91 5.90 4.37 -2.01
CA HIS A 91 6.74 3.58 -1.08
C HIS A 91 7.70 4.45 -0.28
N GLY A 92 8.43 5.37 -0.93
CA GLY A 92 9.38 6.25 -0.24
C GLY A 92 8.70 7.14 0.81
N LYS A 93 7.47 7.59 0.54
CA LYS A 93 6.70 8.40 1.50
C LYS A 93 6.19 7.56 2.67
N LEU A 94 5.78 6.33 2.42
CA LEU A 94 5.40 5.39 3.48
C LEU A 94 6.60 5.08 4.38
N LEU A 95 7.74 4.69 3.80
CA LEU A 95 8.96 4.31 4.51
C LEU A 95 9.62 5.45 5.31
N GLY A 96 9.34 6.71 4.95
CA GLY A 96 9.79 7.89 5.70
C GLY A 96 8.82 8.32 6.82
N ARG A 97 7.62 7.72 6.88
CA ARG A 97 6.61 7.99 7.92
C ARG A 97 6.59 6.96 9.04
N ILE A 98 7.17 5.78 8.83
CA ILE A 98 7.16 4.65 9.76
C ILE A 98 8.54 4.42 10.36
#